data_AF-A0A8S3IMM7-F1
#
_entry.id   AF-A0A8S3IMM7-F1
#
_cell.length_a   1.000
_cell.length_b   1.000
_cell.length_c   1.000
_cell.angle_alpha   90.00
_cell.angle_beta   90.00
_cell.angle_gamma   90.00
#
_symmetry.space_group_name_H-M   'P 1'
#
loop_
_entity.id
_entity.type
_entity.pdbx_description
1 polymer ?
#
loop_
_entity_poly.entity_id
_entity_poly.type
_entity_poly.pdbx_seq_one_letter_code
_entity_poly.pdbx_strand_id
1 'polypeptide(L)'
;MNFDLCLRPGQSAYNIVESRMAPLSHDLAGLILPHDYYGSHLNESGVTINVDLEKLNFRKAGQILAERWNQSVIDGFPCVAQYINPSATSEDEHRQVDIKIIMDDILRK
;
A
#
# COMPACT_ATOMS: atom_id res chain seq x y z
N MET A 1 5.85 -22.26 -24.54
CA MET A 1 6.74 -22.47 -23.38
C MET A 1 5.85 -22.37 -22.15
N ASN A 2 5.59 -23.51 -21.49
CA ASN A 2 4.73 -23.54 -20.31
C ASN A 2 5.61 -23.30 -19.08
N PHE A 3 5.27 -22.27 -18.31
CA PHE A 3 5.91 -21.98 -17.03
C PHE A 3 5.42 -23.01 -15.99
N ASP A 4 6.24 -24.03 -15.72
CA ASP A 4 6.07 -24.89 -14.55
C ASP A 4 6.42 -24.09 -13.28
N LEU A 5 5.41 -23.46 -12.68
CA LEU A 5 5.40 -23.07 -11.27
C LEU A 5 5.23 -24.35 -10.42
N CYS A 6 6.26 -25.19 -10.37
CA CYS A 6 6.22 -26.38 -9.52
C CYS A 6 6.52 -25.99 -8.06
N LEU A 7 5.43 -25.63 -7.38
CA LEU A 7 5.09 -25.90 -5.98
C LEU A 7 6.16 -26.70 -5.21
N ARG A 8 6.94 -26.01 -4.37
CA ARG A 8 7.70 -26.67 -3.30
C ARG A 8 6.71 -27.34 -2.32
N PRO A 9 6.95 -28.58 -1.86
CA PRO A 9 6.12 -29.20 -0.83
C PRO A 9 6.17 -28.35 0.44
N GLY A 10 5.01 -27.92 0.95
CA GLY A 10 4.89 -27.08 2.15
C GLY A 10 4.43 -25.64 1.91
N GLN A 11 3.98 -25.27 0.71
CA GLN A 11 3.49 -23.92 0.45
C GLN A 11 1.97 -23.82 0.63
N SER A 12 1.57 -22.98 1.58
CA SER A 12 0.20 -22.54 1.78
C SER A 12 -0.30 -21.81 0.53
N ALA A 13 -1.60 -21.87 0.22
CA ALA A 13 -2.21 -21.22 -0.94
C ALA A 13 -1.87 -19.70 -1.04
N TYR A 14 -1.60 -19.06 0.11
CA TYR A 14 -1.15 -17.67 0.19
C TYR A 14 0.20 -17.42 -0.50
N ASN A 15 1.12 -18.39 -0.51
CA ASN A 15 2.41 -18.20 -1.16
C ASN A 15 2.30 -18.07 -2.69
N ILE A 16 1.29 -18.70 -3.30
CA ILE A 16 1.05 -18.60 -4.74
C ILE A 16 0.63 -17.17 -5.10
N VAL A 17 -0.25 -16.57 -4.28
CA VAL A 17 -0.69 -15.19 -4.45
C VAL A 17 0.46 -14.22 -4.22
N GLU A 18 1.21 -14.38 -3.13
CA GLU A 18 2.38 -13.53 -2.83
C GLU A 18 3.45 -13.61 -3.92
N SER A 19 3.76 -14.80 -4.43
CA SER A 19 4.70 -14.97 -5.55
C SER A 19 4.22 -14.30 -6.83
N ARG A 20 2.90 -14.30 -7.09
CA ARG A 20 2.32 -13.60 -8.25
C ARG A 20 2.30 -12.09 -8.08
N MET A 21 2.28 -11.60 -6.84
CA MET A 21 2.33 -10.17 -6.52
C MET A 21 3.76 -9.62 -6.36
N ALA A 22 4.77 -10.49 -6.26
CA ALA A 22 6.18 -10.12 -6.22
C ALA A 22 6.62 -9.06 -7.26
N PRO A 23 6.21 -9.11 -8.55
CA PRO A 23 6.55 -8.06 -9.51
C PRO A 23 6.01 -6.67 -9.12
N LEU A 24 4.81 -6.57 -8.57
CA LEU A 24 4.24 -5.28 -8.13
C LEU A 24 5.02 -4.70 -6.94
N SER A 25 5.46 -5.55 -6.01
CA SER A 25 6.29 -5.14 -4.88
C SER A 25 7.66 -4.65 -5.38
N HIS A 26 8.24 -5.35 -6.35
CA HIS A 26 9.50 -4.94 -6.96
C HIS A 26 9.38 -3.61 -7.72
N ASP A 27 8.28 -3.38 -8.44
CA ASP A 27 8.04 -2.13 -9.17
C ASP A 27 7.95 -0.88 -8.27
N LEU A 28 7.58 -1.08 -7.00
CA LEU A 28 7.57 -0.02 -5.98
C LEU A 28 8.87 0.05 -5.18
N ALA A 29 9.62 -1.05 -5.10
CA ALA A 29 10.87 -1.10 -4.36
C ALA A 29 11.89 -0.16 -5.01
N GLY A 30 12.23 0.93 -4.31
CA GLY A 30 13.15 1.96 -4.81
C GLY A 30 12.47 3.17 -5.45
N LEU A 31 11.13 3.22 -5.50
CA LEU A 31 10.42 4.43 -5.88
C LEU A 31 10.56 5.47 -4.75
N ILE A 32 11.23 6.58 -5.04
CA ILE A 32 11.33 7.71 -4.13
C ILE A 32 10.19 8.68 -4.44
N LEU A 33 9.25 8.80 -3.52
CA LEU A 33 8.13 9.73 -3.63
C LEU A 33 8.49 11.07 -2.98
N PRO A 34 8.32 12.20 -3.69
CA PRO A 34 8.48 13.51 -3.09
C PRO A 34 7.39 13.75 -2.04
N HIS A 35 7.78 14.24 -0.86
CA HIS A 35 6.86 14.49 0.25
C HIS A 35 6.26 15.92 0.22
N ASP A 36 6.81 16.81 -0.62
CA ASP A 36 6.55 18.24 -0.64
C ASP A 36 6.00 18.74 -1.97
N TYR A 37 5.31 17.88 -2.74
CA TYR A 37 4.83 18.22 -4.09
C TYR A 37 3.99 19.52 -4.15
N TYR A 38 3.14 19.77 -3.15
CA TYR A 38 2.36 21.01 -3.02
C TYR A 38 2.94 22.01 -2.00
N GLY A 39 4.09 21.68 -1.39
CA GLY A 39 4.75 22.47 -0.35
C GLY A 39 5.06 21.66 0.90
N SER A 40 5.95 22.22 1.73
CA SER A 40 6.31 21.62 3.02
C SER A 40 5.13 21.73 3.99
N HIS A 41 4.55 20.59 4.34
CA HIS A 41 3.51 20.45 5.36
C HIS A 41 4.09 20.08 6.74
N LEU A 42 5.41 19.87 6.80
CA LEU A 42 6.17 19.46 7.97
C LEU A 42 6.93 20.65 8.56
N ASN A 43 7.01 20.71 9.90
CA ASN A 43 7.92 21.62 10.60
C ASN A 43 9.37 21.08 10.59
N GLU A 44 10.32 21.87 11.08
CA GLU A 44 11.73 21.47 11.22
C GLU A 44 11.93 20.21 12.09
N SER A 45 10.94 19.87 12.93
CA SER A 45 10.92 18.67 13.78
C SER A 45 10.18 17.48 13.13
N GLY A 46 9.72 17.60 11.87
CA GLY A 46 8.99 16.54 11.15
C GLY A 46 7.53 16.33 11.57
N VAL A 47 6.92 17.28 12.28
CA VAL A 47 5.50 17.26 12.69
C VAL A 47 4.65 17.98 11.66
N THR A 48 3.51 17.39 11.32
CA THR A 48 2.50 17.96 10.42
C THR A 48 1.94 19.27 11.00
N ILE A 49 2.17 20.38 10.30
CA ILE A 49 1.59 21.68 10.62
C ILE A 49 0.22 21.84 9.92
N ASN A 50 0.11 21.33 8.69
CA ASN A 50 -1.07 21.52 7.85
C ASN A 50 -1.60 20.18 7.34
N VAL A 51 -2.70 19.73 7.94
CA VAL A 51 -3.35 18.44 7.66
C VAL A 51 -3.98 18.42 6.26
N ASP A 52 -4.48 19.54 5.76
CA ASP A 52 -5.09 19.60 4.43
C ASP A 52 -4.03 19.47 3.32
N LEU A 53 -2.88 20.12 3.49
CA LEU A 53 -1.73 19.97 2.59
C LEU A 53 -1.13 18.56 2.65
N GLU A 54 -1.04 17.98 3.84
CA GLU A 54 -0.61 16.60 4.04
C GLU A 54 -1.51 15.64 3.22
N LYS A 55 -2.84 15.74 3.35
CA LYS A 55 -3.79 14.92 2.58
C LYS A 55 -3.63 15.09 1.07
N LEU A 56 -3.38 16.30 0.59
CA LEU A 56 -3.14 16.56 -0.83
C LEU A 56 -1.84 15.91 -1.32
N ASN A 57 -0.76 16.01 -0.54
CA ASN A 57 0.52 15.38 -0.84
C ASN A 57 0.40 13.85 -0.84
N PHE A 58 -0.28 13.26 0.15
CA PHE A 58 -0.56 11.82 0.20
C PHE A 58 -1.40 11.34 -0.98
N ARG A 59 -2.45 12.09 -1.34
CA ARG A 59 -3.25 11.80 -2.54
C ARG A 59 -2.39 11.76 -3.78
N LYS A 60 -1.47 12.71 -3.94
CA LYS A 60 -0.57 12.75 -5.10
C LYS A 60 0.41 11.58 -5.11
N ALA A 61 0.97 11.22 -3.96
CA ALA A 61 1.80 10.03 -3.83
C ALA A 61 1.04 8.74 -4.21
N GLY A 62 -0.19 8.60 -3.73
CA GLY A 62 -1.08 7.48 -4.09
C GLY A 62 -1.43 7.43 -5.58
N GLN A 63 -1.60 8.58 -6.23
CA GLN A 63 -1.79 8.66 -7.68
C GLN A 63 -0.55 8.18 -8.45
N ILE A 64 0.65 8.59 -8.03
CA ILE A 64 1.91 8.16 -8.66
C ILE A 64 2.09 6.64 -8.53
N LEU A 65 1.75 6.07 -7.37
CA LEU A 65 1.77 4.62 -7.15
C LEU A 65 0.79 3.90 -8.08
N ALA A 66 -0.44 4.40 -8.19
CA ALA A 66 -1.44 3.83 -9.09
C ALA A 66 -1.01 3.93 -10.57
N GLU A 67 -0.46 5.06 -10.99
CA GLU A 67 0.12 5.24 -12.33
C GLU A 67 1.26 4.23 -12.59
N ARG A 68 2.13 4.00 -11.61
CA ARG A 68 3.22 3.03 -11.72
C ARG A 68 2.69 1.62 -11.92
N TRP A 69 1.72 1.19 -11.11
CA TRP A 69 1.10 -0.13 -11.25
C TRP A 69 0.30 -0.31 -12.53
N ASN A 70 -0.35 0.75 -13.03
CA ASN A 70 -1.06 0.70 -14.33
C ASN A 70 -0.15 0.39 -15.53
N GLN A 71 1.17 0.56 -15.39
CA GLN A 71 2.14 0.21 -16.42
C GLN A 71 2.56 -1.27 -16.37
N SER A 72 2.23 -1.97 -15.29
CA SER A 72 2.65 -3.35 -15.05
C SER A 72 1.64 -4.35 -15.60
N VAL A 73 2.14 -5.48 -16.10
CA VAL A 73 1.33 -6.59 -16.61
C VAL A 73 1.64 -7.82 -15.77
N ILE A 74 0.62 -8.44 -15.19
CA ILE A 74 0.74 -9.65 -14.37
C ILE A 74 -0.03 -10.77 -15.05
N ASP A 75 0.62 -11.92 -15.24
CA ASP A 75 0.01 -13.11 -15.85
C ASP A 75 -0.64 -12.85 -17.23
N GLY A 76 -0.15 -11.84 -17.97
CA GLY A 76 -0.69 -11.44 -19.28
C GLY A 76 -1.90 -10.51 -19.21
N PHE A 77 -2.33 -10.10 -18.01
CA PHE A 77 -3.39 -9.12 -17.80
C PHE A 77 -2.81 -7.78 -17.35
N PRO A 78 -3.27 -6.65 -17.93
CA PRO A 78 -2.84 -5.34 -17.46
C PRO A 78 -3.35 -5.10 -16.04
N CYS A 79 -2.48 -4.55 -15.19
CA CYS A 79 -2.88 -4.13 -13.86
C CYS A 79 -3.70 -2.84 -13.94
N VAL A 80 -4.76 -2.75 -13.14
CA VAL A 80 -5.60 -1.55 -13.02
C VAL A 80 -5.58 -1.12 -11.56
N ALA A 81 -5.00 0.06 -11.32
CA ALA A 81 -4.87 0.68 -10.02
C ALA A 81 -5.42 2.11 -10.05
N GLN A 82 -6.15 2.46 -8.99
CA GLN A 82 -6.70 3.79 -8.79
C GLN A 82 -6.55 4.20 -7.33
N TYR A 83 -6.14 5.45 -7.10
CA TYR A 83 -6.23 6.04 -5.77
C TYR A 83 -7.68 6.30 -5.40
N ILE A 84 -8.13 5.69 -4.30
CA ILE A 84 -9.45 5.91 -3.71
C ILE A 84 -9.24 6.76 -2.46
N ASN A 85 -9.95 7.88 -2.36
CA ASN A 85 -9.90 8.71 -1.17
C ASN A 85 -10.64 7.97 -0.04
N PRO A 86 -10.00 7.66 1.10
CA PRO A 86 -10.72 7.09 2.24
C PRO A 86 -11.80 8.07 2.68
N SER A 87 -13.06 7.61 2.75
CA SER A 87 -14.09 8.35 3.46
C SER A 87 -13.72 8.39 4.94
N ALA A 88 -14.07 9.48 5.63
CA ALA A 88 -13.74 9.69 7.05
C ALA A 88 -14.10 8.48 7.95
N THR A 89 -15.12 7.70 7.57
CA THR A 89 -15.56 6.49 8.25
C THR A 89 -14.49 5.38 8.29
N SER A 90 -13.65 5.27 7.27
CA SER A 90 -12.69 4.17 7.14
C SER A 90 -11.45 4.30 8.04
N GLU A 91 -11.01 5.52 8.37
CA GLU A 91 -9.87 5.72 9.29
C GLU A 91 -10.25 5.37 10.73
N ASP A 92 -11.47 5.71 11.14
CA ASP A 92 -12.03 5.36 12.45
C ASP A 92 -12.27 3.86 12.60
N GLU A 93 -12.65 3.17 11.52
CA GLU A 93 -12.83 1.71 11.48
C GLU A 93 -11.49 0.97 11.56
N HIS A 94 -10.47 1.33 10.78
CA HIS A 94 -9.16 0.67 10.85
C HIS A 94 -8.51 0.86 12.22
N ARG A 95 -8.58 2.07 12.79
CA ARG A 95 -8.05 2.35 14.13
C ARG A 95 -8.79 1.54 15.21
N GLN A 96 -10.10 1.32 15.05
CA GLN A 96 -10.88 0.42 15.92
C GLN A 96 -10.49 -1.05 15.76
N VAL A 97 -10.24 -1.52 14.55
CA VAL A 97 -9.81 -2.90 14.29
C VAL A 97 -8.43 -3.16 14.90
N ASP A 98 -7.49 -2.23 14.76
CA ASP A 98 -6.15 -2.33 15.36
C ASP A 98 -6.23 -2.35 16.89
N ILE A 99 -7.03 -1.45 17.50
CA ILE A 99 -7.26 -1.45 18.96
C ILE A 99 -7.89 -2.77 19.41
N LYS A 100 -8.86 -3.30 18.67
CA LYS A 100 -9.50 -4.57 19.01
C LYS A 100 -8.52 -5.73 18.93
N ILE A 101 -7.67 -5.79 17.91
CA ILE A 101 -6.63 -6.81 17.77
C ILE A 101 -5.66 -6.75 18.96
N ILE A 102 -5.22 -5.54 19.34
CA ILE A 102 -4.34 -5.32 20.48
C ILE A 102 -5.02 -5.74 21.80
N MET A 103 -6.28 -5.34 22.00
CA MET A 103 -7.06 -5.70 23.18
C MET A 103 -7.27 -7.22 23.29
N ASP A 104 -7.59 -7.88 22.16
CA ASP A 104 -7.78 -9.34 22.11
C ASP A 104 -6.47 -10.11 22.34
N ASP A 105 -5.30 -9.50 22.10
CA ASP A 105 -3.99 -10.08 22.40
C ASP A 105 -3.60 -9.87 23.88
N ILE A 106 -3.98 -8.74 24.47
CA ILE A 106 -3.82 -8.46 25.91
C ILE A 106 -4.73 -9.38 26.75
N LEU A 107 -5.97 -9.60 26.32
CA LEU A 107 -6.97 -10.42 27.03
C LEU A 107 -6.77 -11.93 26.86
N ARG A 108 -5.86 -12.37 25.98
CA ARG A 108 -5.51 -13.79 25.78
C ARG A 108 -4.30 -14.27 26.60
N LYS A 109 -3.76 -13.41 27.48
CA LYS A 109 -2.74 -13.78 28.48
C LYS A 109 -3.34 -14.08 29.85
#